data_AF-W9SEW2-F1
#
_entry.id   AF-W9SEW2-F1
#
_cell.length_a   1.000
_cell.length_b   1.000
_cell.length_c   1.000
_cell.angle_alpha   90.00
_cell.angle_beta   90.00
_cell.angle_gamma   90.00
#
_symmetry.space_group_name_H-M   'P 1'
#
loop_
_entity.id
_entity.type
_entity.pdbx_description
1 polymer ?
#
loop_
_entity_poly.entity_id
_entity_poly.type
_entity_poly.pdbx_seq_one_letter_code
_entity_poly.pdbx_strand_id
1 'polypeptide(L)'
;MDGARDSEISMGAFQPHHVASMEPARGQIYGFRMALRREHLGVFLENTFNHPETVECVQRVNQIAQRNWEHYCGDTFYGNLPGHLLRYPIEVSETGAITTLPGFEFFPDTKAKSWEPNLITFLQSSRPNSS
;
A
#
# COMPACT_ATOMS: atom_id res chain seq x y z
N MET A 1 17.94 3.10 -1.83
CA MET A 1 18.92 2.20 -1.19
C MET A 1 20.28 2.24 -1.92
N ASP A 2 20.81 3.43 -2.21
CA ASP A 2 22.06 3.61 -2.99
C ASP A 2 23.31 3.53 -2.08
N GLY A 3 23.14 3.74 -0.77
CA GLY A 3 24.24 3.82 0.22
C GLY A 3 25.13 5.06 0.10
N ALA A 4 25.18 5.68 -1.09
CA ALA A 4 25.98 6.86 -1.41
C ALA A 4 25.16 8.16 -1.55
N ARG A 5 23.86 8.12 -1.27
CA ARG A 5 22.99 9.31 -1.24
C ARG A 5 22.74 9.71 0.21
N ASP A 6 21.55 9.42 0.72
CA ASP A 6 21.19 9.69 2.10
C ASP A 6 21.69 8.56 3.00
N SER A 7 22.10 8.92 4.23
CA SER A 7 22.48 7.95 5.25
C SER A 7 21.23 7.33 5.87
N GLU A 8 21.15 6.00 5.85
CA GLU A 8 20.07 5.20 6.43
C GLU A 8 20.65 4.22 7.47
N ILE A 9 19.89 3.88 8.51
CA ILE A 9 20.23 2.82 9.46
C ILE A 9 19.03 1.89 9.65
N SER A 10 19.26 0.58 9.69
CA SER A 10 18.20 -0.42 9.86
C SER A 10 18.65 -1.56 10.77
N MET A 11 17.69 -2.25 11.38
CA MET A 11 17.91 -3.44 12.20
C MET A 11 17.04 -4.59 11.69
N GLY A 12 17.66 -5.76 11.50
CA GLY A 12 16.98 -7.00 11.15
C GLY A 12 17.08 -8.01 12.28
N ALA A 13 15.93 -8.48 12.79
CA ALA A 13 15.87 -9.50 13.83
C ALA A 13 14.75 -10.49 13.56
N PHE A 14 14.90 -11.71 14.09
CA PHE A 14 13.85 -12.73 14.12
C PHE A 14 13.85 -13.42 15.48
N GLN A 15 12.78 -14.12 15.81
CA GLN A 15 12.67 -14.90 17.05
C GLN A 15 13.01 -16.37 16.75
N PRO A 16 14.12 -16.94 17.27
CA PRO A 16 14.58 -18.28 16.89
C PRO A 16 13.55 -19.40 17.16
N HIS A 17 12.70 -19.23 18.18
CA HIS A 17 11.63 -20.19 18.53
C HIS A 17 10.28 -19.88 17.87
N HIS A 18 10.20 -18.86 17.01
CA HIS A 18 8.99 -18.51 16.26
C HIS A 18 9.31 -18.31 14.78
N VAL A 19 9.92 -19.32 14.16
CA VAL A 19 10.27 -19.34 12.74
C VAL A 19 9.21 -20.11 11.97
N ALA A 20 8.79 -19.59 10.81
CA ALA A 20 7.81 -20.23 9.95
C ALA A 20 8.48 -21.37 9.13
N SER A 21 8.69 -22.53 9.75
CA SER A 21 9.21 -23.73 9.09
C SER A 21 8.09 -24.75 8.87
N MET A 22 7.88 -25.67 9.81
CA MET A 22 6.76 -26.63 9.75
C MET A 22 5.45 -26.03 10.25
N GLU A 23 5.54 -25.03 11.14
CA GLU A 23 4.39 -24.36 11.72
C GLU A 23 4.44 -22.86 11.42
N PRO A 24 3.30 -22.17 11.29
CA PRO A 24 3.27 -20.72 11.13
C PRO A 24 3.94 -20.01 12.32
N ALA A 25 4.78 -19.01 12.03
CA ALA A 25 5.34 -18.16 13.08
C ALA A 25 4.24 -17.38 13.81
N ARG A 26 4.11 -17.59 15.13
CA ARG A 26 3.13 -16.90 16.00
C ARG A 26 3.79 -16.11 17.14
N GLY A 27 4.94 -15.51 16.87
CA GLY A 27 5.67 -14.66 17.81
C GLY A 27 5.21 -13.19 17.84
N GLN A 28 6.06 -12.32 18.38
CA GLN A 28 5.86 -10.87 18.45
C GLN A 28 5.76 -10.23 17.06
N ILE A 29 6.55 -10.70 16.09
CA ILE A 29 6.47 -10.20 14.70
C ILE A 29 5.07 -10.45 14.12
N TYR A 30 4.51 -11.64 14.37
CA TYR A 30 3.16 -11.97 13.96
C TYR A 30 2.13 -11.08 14.67
N GLY A 31 2.23 -10.93 15.99
CA GLY A 31 1.34 -10.06 16.76
C GLY A 31 1.35 -8.61 16.26
N PHE A 32 2.54 -8.07 16.01
CA PHE A 32 2.73 -6.72 15.47
C PHE A 32 2.12 -6.58 14.07
N ARG A 33 2.35 -7.54 13.17
CA ARG A 33 1.72 -7.57 11.83
C ARG A 33 0.20 -7.55 11.92
N MET A 34 -0.39 -8.32 12.84
CA MET A 34 -1.83 -8.38 13.01
C MET A 34 -2.41 -7.10 13.63
N ALA A 35 -1.68 -6.46 14.55
CA ALA A 35 -2.06 -5.17 15.11
C ALA A 35 -2.12 -4.08 14.02
N LEU A 36 -1.08 -3.97 13.19
CA LEU A 36 -1.06 -3.04 12.05
C LEU A 36 -2.19 -3.34 11.05
N ARG A 37 -2.45 -4.62 10.77
CA ARG A 37 -3.58 -4.99 9.90
C ARG A 37 -4.92 -4.57 10.49
N ARG A 38 -5.14 -4.74 11.79
CA ARG A 38 -6.36 -4.29 12.46
C ARG A 38 -6.51 -2.78 12.36
N GLU A 39 -5.44 -2.05 12.63
CA GLU A 39 -5.41 -0.58 12.56
C GLU A 39 -5.75 -0.08 11.14
N HIS A 40 -5.08 -0.62 10.12
CA HIS A 40 -5.26 -0.16 8.75
C HIS A 40 -6.57 -0.66 8.11
N LEU A 41 -6.97 -1.91 8.35
CA LEU A 41 -8.18 -2.46 7.74
C LEU A 41 -9.45 -2.00 8.47
N GLY A 42 -9.35 -1.66 9.75
CA GLY A 42 -10.49 -1.19 10.54
C GLY A 42 -11.57 -2.23 10.81
N VAL A 43 -11.25 -3.51 10.60
CA VAL A 43 -12.16 -4.65 10.82
C VAL A 43 -11.64 -5.54 11.94
N PHE A 44 -12.55 -6.36 12.50
CA PHE A 44 -12.14 -7.47 13.34
C PHE A 44 -11.28 -8.46 12.54
N LEU A 45 -10.25 -9.01 13.19
CA LEU A 45 -9.30 -9.89 12.52
C LEU A 45 -9.96 -11.25 12.25
N GLU A 46 -10.33 -11.47 11.00
CA GLU A 46 -10.82 -12.75 10.48
C GLU A 46 -9.69 -13.79 10.35
N ASN A 47 -10.06 -15.07 10.32
CA ASN A 47 -9.09 -16.16 10.18
C ASN A 47 -8.30 -16.08 8.85
N THR A 48 -8.86 -15.46 7.82
CA THR A 48 -8.18 -15.24 6.54
C THR A 48 -6.88 -14.45 6.69
N PHE A 49 -6.82 -13.48 7.61
CA PHE A 49 -5.61 -12.67 7.83
C PHE A 49 -4.47 -13.43 8.53
N ASN A 50 -4.74 -14.62 9.05
CA ASN A 50 -3.72 -15.50 9.59
C ASN A 50 -2.80 -16.05 8.51
N HIS A 51 -3.30 -16.13 7.27
CA HIS A 51 -2.66 -16.74 6.10
C HIS A 51 -2.50 -15.71 4.98
N PRO A 52 -1.60 -14.72 5.12
CA PRO A 52 -1.42 -13.65 4.14
C PRO A 52 -0.99 -14.13 2.75
N GLU A 53 -0.46 -15.34 2.65
CA GLU A 53 -0.03 -16.00 1.42
C GLU A 53 -1.18 -16.47 0.54
N THR A 54 -2.40 -16.57 1.08
CA THR A 54 -3.53 -17.13 0.34
C THR A 54 -4.20 -16.09 -0.55
N VAL A 55 -4.75 -16.55 -1.67
CA VAL A 55 -5.50 -15.70 -2.61
C VAL A 55 -6.70 -15.08 -1.90
N GLU A 56 -7.36 -15.83 -1.04
CA GLU A 56 -8.51 -15.38 -0.26
C GLU A 56 -8.13 -14.20 0.66
N CYS A 57 -6.96 -14.24 1.31
CA CYS A 57 -6.50 -13.13 2.14
C CYS A 57 -6.25 -11.89 1.29
N VAL A 58 -5.57 -12.02 0.14
CA VAL A 58 -5.25 -10.89 -0.73
C VAL A 58 -6.54 -10.27 -1.31
N GLN A 59 -7.47 -11.10 -1.80
CA GLN A 59 -8.77 -10.64 -2.27
C GLN A 59 -9.55 -9.92 -1.19
N ARG A 60 -9.56 -10.45 0.05
CA ARG A 60 -10.24 -9.81 1.18
C ARG A 60 -9.65 -8.44 1.51
N VAL A 61 -8.33 -8.33 1.55
CA VAL A 61 -7.62 -7.05 1.77
C VAL A 61 -7.95 -6.05 0.66
N ASN A 62 -7.91 -6.47 -0.60
CA ASN A 62 -8.23 -5.63 -1.74
C ASN A 62 -9.68 -5.13 -1.71
N GLN A 63 -10.64 -5.99 -1.35
CA GLN A 63 -12.05 -5.60 -1.20
C GLN A 63 -12.26 -4.58 -0.07
N ILE A 64 -11.51 -4.66 1.03
CA ILE A 64 -11.56 -3.66 2.10
C ILE A 64 -10.96 -2.34 1.59
N ALA A 65 -9.79 -2.40 0.96
CA ALA A 65 -9.09 -1.22 0.45
C ALA A 65 -9.89 -0.48 -0.64
N GLN A 66 -10.59 -1.21 -1.51
CA GLN A 66 -11.48 -0.67 -2.53
C GLN A 66 -12.69 0.04 -1.92
N ARG A 67 -13.37 -0.58 -0.94
CA ARG A 67 -14.50 0.05 -0.24
C ARG A 67 -14.09 1.30 0.53
N ASN A 68 -12.94 1.26 1.20
CA ASN A 68 -12.41 2.43 1.90
C ASN A 68 -12.05 3.55 0.91
N TRP A 69 -11.52 3.22 -0.27
CA TRP A 69 -11.26 4.19 -1.36
C TRP A 69 -12.56 4.85 -1.84
N GLU A 70 -13.62 4.08 -2.06
CA GLU A 70 -14.94 4.58 -2.44
C GLU A 70 -15.53 5.51 -1.37
N HIS A 71 -15.36 5.19 -0.09
CA HIS A 71 -15.77 6.08 0.99
C HIS A 71 -14.92 7.35 1.08
N TYR A 72 -13.61 7.24 0.83
CA TYR A 72 -12.69 8.38 0.86
C TYR A 72 -12.98 9.38 -0.26
N CYS A 73 -13.32 8.89 -1.45
CA CYS A 73 -13.58 9.72 -2.64
C CYS A 73 -15.06 10.07 -2.85
N GLY A 74 -15.97 9.53 -2.04
CA GLY A 74 -17.40 9.74 -2.20
C GLY A 74 -17.80 11.17 -1.83
N ASP A 75 -18.71 11.76 -2.61
CA ASP A 75 -19.22 13.11 -2.36
C ASP A 75 -19.99 13.25 -1.04
N THR A 76 -20.45 12.12 -0.49
CA THR A 76 -21.23 12.09 0.75
C THR A 76 -20.33 11.74 1.94
N PHE A 77 -20.22 12.68 2.87
CA PHE A 77 -19.48 12.48 4.12
C PHE A 77 -20.35 11.71 5.14
N TYR A 78 -19.97 10.46 5.44
CA TYR A 78 -20.64 9.61 6.43
C TYR A 78 -19.96 9.62 7.81
N GLY A 79 -18.96 10.48 8.02
CA GLY A 79 -18.16 10.51 9.25
C GLY A 79 -16.77 9.91 9.07
N ASN A 80 -16.25 9.25 10.11
CA ASN A 80 -14.93 8.62 10.07
C ASN A 80 -14.91 7.45 9.07
N LEU A 81 -13.78 7.28 8.37
CA LEU A 81 -13.56 6.09 7.55
C LEU A 81 -13.57 4.84 8.44
N PRO A 82 -14.18 3.74 7.99
CA PRO A 82 -14.18 2.49 8.74
C PRO A 82 -12.79 1.88 8.86
N GLY A 83 -11.88 2.17 7.93
CA GLY A 83 -10.47 1.80 7.95
C GLY A 83 -9.61 2.73 7.07
N HIS A 84 -8.29 2.67 7.23
CA HIS A 84 -7.34 3.60 6.60
C HIS A 84 -6.56 3.01 5.43
N LEU A 85 -6.62 1.69 5.21
CA LEU A 85 -6.04 1.09 4.02
C LEU A 85 -6.88 1.46 2.82
N LEU A 86 -6.30 2.22 1.88
CA LEU A 86 -6.92 2.60 0.62
C LEU A 86 -6.21 1.87 -0.53
N ARG A 87 -6.98 1.53 -1.57
CA ARG A 87 -6.37 1.12 -2.84
C ARG A 87 -5.62 2.30 -3.42
N TYR A 88 -4.37 2.09 -3.84
CA TYR A 88 -3.63 3.14 -4.55
C TYR A 88 -4.31 3.42 -5.91
N PRO A 89 -4.55 4.69 -6.30
CA PRO A 89 -5.45 5.06 -7.40
C PRO A 89 -4.83 4.88 -8.80
N ILE A 90 -4.36 3.68 -9.08
CA ILE A 90 -3.84 3.25 -10.38
C ILE A 90 -4.52 1.96 -10.83
N GLU A 91 -4.46 1.71 -12.13
CA GLU A 91 -4.81 0.46 -12.76
C GLU A 91 -3.59 -0.18 -13.39
N VAL A 92 -3.55 -1.51 -13.35
CA VAL A 92 -2.51 -2.31 -14.01
C VAL A 92 -3.21 -3.11 -15.09
N SER A 93 -2.87 -2.82 -16.35
CA SER A 93 -3.41 -3.55 -17.50
C SER A 93 -2.89 -4.99 -17.57
N GLU A 94 -3.50 -5.80 -18.45
CA GLU A 94 -3.06 -7.18 -18.70
C GLU A 94 -1.60 -7.28 -19.17
N THR A 95 -1.07 -6.22 -19.78
CA THR A 95 0.33 -6.15 -20.24
C THR A 95 1.29 -5.61 -19.18
N GLY A 96 0.79 -5.27 -17.98
CA GLY A 96 1.57 -4.66 -16.90
C GLY A 96 1.77 -3.15 -17.02
N ALA A 97 1.20 -2.50 -18.05
CA ALA A 97 1.22 -1.04 -18.14
C ALA A 97 0.37 -0.41 -17.03
N ILE A 98 0.90 0.63 -16.38
CA ILE A 98 0.23 1.39 -15.33
C ILE A 98 -0.52 2.57 -15.93
N THR A 99 -1.79 2.70 -15.56
CA THR A 99 -2.64 3.84 -15.92
C THR A 99 -3.30 4.43 -14.67
N THR A 100 -3.88 5.61 -14.80
CA THR A 100 -4.71 6.20 -13.73
C THR A 100 -6.01 5.40 -13.58
N LEU A 101 -6.54 5.34 -12.36
CA LEU A 101 -7.89 4.82 -12.13
C LEU A 101 -8.92 5.70 -12.88
N PRO A 102 -9.94 5.15 -13.57
CA PRO A 102 -10.93 5.94 -14.28
C PRO A 102 -11.63 6.95 -13.38
N GLY A 103 -11.67 8.22 -13.80
CA GLY A 103 -12.21 9.33 -13.00
C GLY A 103 -11.23 9.95 -11.99
N PHE A 104 -10.03 9.38 -11.81
CA PHE A 104 -9.04 9.81 -10.83
C PHE A 104 -7.67 10.07 -11.47
N GLU A 105 -7.63 10.94 -12.49
CA GLU A 105 -6.37 11.43 -13.06
C GLU A 105 -5.54 12.20 -12.00
N PHE A 106 -6.23 12.89 -11.09
CA PHE A 106 -5.64 13.63 -9.98
C PHE A 106 -5.99 12.97 -8.64
N PHE A 107 -5.13 13.16 -7.63
CA PHE A 107 -5.51 12.84 -6.26
C PHE A 107 -6.72 13.70 -5.85
N PRO A 108 -7.68 13.12 -5.07
CA PRO A 108 -8.84 13.87 -4.57
C PRO A 108 -8.43 15.21 -3.95
N ASP A 109 -9.20 16.25 -4.22
CA ASP A 109 -8.98 17.63 -3.75
C ASP A 109 -7.69 18.32 -4.23
N THR A 110 -7.00 17.77 -5.24
CA THR A 110 -5.76 18.35 -5.76
C THR A 110 -5.76 18.49 -7.28
N LYS A 111 -4.72 19.17 -7.79
CA LYS A 111 -4.33 19.17 -9.22
C LYS A 111 -3.07 18.33 -9.46
N ALA A 112 -2.69 17.48 -8.51
CA ALA A 112 -1.52 16.62 -8.61
C ALA A 112 -1.91 15.30 -9.25
N LYS A 113 -1.22 14.92 -10.34
CA LYS A 113 -1.52 13.68 -11.07
C LYS A 113 -1.28 12.47 -10.16
N SER A 114 -2.19 11.50 -10.18
CA SER A 114 -2.06 10.23 -9.44
C SER A 114 -0.98 9.33 -10.04
N TRP A 115 -0.75 9.46 -11.34
CA TRP A 115 0.31 8.79 -12.08
C TRP A 115 0.78 9.64 -13.25
N GLU A 116 2.09 9.74 -13.44
CA GLU A 116 2.69 10.36 -14.62
C GLU A 116 3.88 9.52 -15.11
N PRO A 117 3.75 8.88 -16.29
CA PRO A 117 4.87 8.16 -16.87
C PRO A 117 5.96 9.18 -17.27
N ASN A 118 7.22 8.91 -16.90
CA ASN A 118 8.42 9.68 -17.27
C ASN A 118 8.71 10.97 -16.48
N LEU A 119 8.27 11.07 -15.22
CA LEU A 119 8.68 12.14 -14.30
C LEU A 119 10.21 12.33 -14.24
N ILE A 120 10.98 11.24 -14.29
CA ILE A 120 12.46 11.30 -14.27
C ILE A 120 13.00 11.94 -15.56
N THR A 121 12.45 11.58 -16.73
CA THR A 121 12.86 12.18 -18.01
C THR A 121 12.55 13.68 -18.03
N PHE A 122 11.37 14.07 -17.52
CA PHE A 122 10.97 15.48 -17.43
C PHE A 122 11.90 16.28 -16.49
N LEU A 123 12.26 15.72 -15.33
CA LEU A 123 13.17 16.37 -14.36
C LEU A 123 14.63 16.41 -14.84
N GLN A 124 15.04 15.49 -15.71
CA GLN A 124 16.38 15.49 -16.32
C GLN A 124 16.46 16.47 -17.49
N SER A 125 15.41 16.60 -18.32
CA SER A 125 15.36 17.55 -19.44
C SER A 125 15.17 19.01 -19.02
N SER A 126 14.70 19.26 -17.79
CA SER A 126 14.48 20.59 -17.23
C SER A 126 15.66 21.12 -16.39
N ARG A 127 16.76 20.36 -16.28
CA ARG A 127 18.01 20.90 -15.73
C ARG A 127 18.59 21.91 -16.73
N PRO A 128 18.77 23.19 -16.36
CA PRO A 128 19.48 24.12 -17.22
C PRO A 128 20.89 23.57 -17.47
N ASN A 129 21.35 23.63 -18.73
CA ASN A 129 22.72 23.30 -19.09
C ASN A 129 23.64 24.14 -18.18
N SER A 130 24.33 23.48 -17.25
CA SER A 130 25.37 24.12 -16.47
C SER A 130 26.51 24.48 -17.40
N SER A 131 26.69 25.78 -17.63
CA SER A 131 27.88 26.39 -18.23
C SER A 131 29.11 26.18 -17.37
#